data_AF-A0A3S5HMI1-F1
#
_entry.id   AF-A0A3S5HMI1-F1
#
_cell.length_a   1.000
_cell.length_b   1.000
_cell.length_c   1.000
_cell.angle_alpha   90.00
_cell.angle_beta   90.00
_cell.angle_gamma   90.00
#
_symmetry.space_group_name_H-M   'P 1'
#
loop_
_entity.id
_entity.type
_entity.pdbx_description
1 polymer ?
#
loop_
_entity_poly.entity_id
_entity_poly.type
_entity_poly.pdbx_seq_one_letter_code
_entity_poly.pdbx_strand_id
1 'polypeptide(L)'
;MQLWYRRPTPPGRARHQGRTPMTAHDTSPQPVPVVDCALYEYGRRRPGHLPLDKALSAARATPGGFVWVGLHAPTAGQLQVVARAFGLHPLAVEDALEAHQRPKLERYDDTLFLVLRTAVYLEHEQLTPTTDIVGIGEIMAFVGRDFIVVVRHDPS
;
A
#
# COMPACT_ATOMS: atom_id res chain seq x y z
N MET A 1 -11.97 38.12 -78.97
CA MET A 1 -13.39 37.77 -79.15
C MET A 1 -13.56 36.32 -78.71
N GLN A 2 -14.52 36.06 -77.80
CA GLN A 2 -14.84 34.82 -77.06
C GLN A 2 -14.04 34.55 -75.76
N LEU A 3 -14.65 35.00 -74.66
CA LEU A 3 -14.54 34.49 -73.29
C LEU A 3 -14.95 33.01 -73.23
N TRP A 4 -14.54 32.25 -72.21
CA TRP A 4 -15.44 31.60 -71.25
C TRP A 4 -14.62 31.11 -70.04
N TYR A 5 -15.15 31.42 -68.86
CA TYR A 5 -14.47 31.54 -67.57
C TYR A 5 -14.27 30.17 -66.89
N ARG A 6 -13.09 29.95 -66.28
CA ARG A 6 -12.83 28.82 -65.37
C ARG A 6 -13.74 28.93 -64.13
N ARG A 7 -14.44 27.84 -63.80
CA ARG A 7 -15.17 27.69 -62.53
C ARG A 7 -14.18 27.65 -61.35
N PRO A 8 -14.46 28.32 -60.21
CA PRO A 8 -13.69 28.16 -58.99
C PRO A 8 -14.11 26.91 -58.21
N THR A 9 -13.13 26.19 -57.65
CA THR A 9 -13.33 25.11 -56.67
C THR A 9 -13.65 25.69 -55.29
N PRO A 10 -14.61 25.11 -54.53
CA PRO A 10 -14.92 25.55 -53.17
C PRO A 10 -13.81 25.16 -52.18
N PRO A 11 -13.61 25.92 -51.09
CA PRO A 11 -12.58 25.61 -50.10
C PRO A 11 -12.93 24.34 -49.32
N GLY A 12 -11.98 23.41 -49.28
CA GLY A 12 -12.04 22.21 -48.43
C GLY A 12 -12.03 22.59 -46.95
N ARG A 13 -13.06 22.15 -46.22
CA ARG A 13 -13.12 22.20 -44.76
C ARG A 13 -11.96 21.40 -44.17
N ALA A 14 -11.01 22.09 -43.53
CA ALA A 14 -10.04 21.47 -42.64
C ALA A 14 -10.77 20.96 -41.39
N ARG A 15 -10.84 19.63 -41.23
CA ARG A 15 -11.21 18.98 -39.97
C ARG A 15 -10.01 19.10 -39.02
N HIS A 16 -10.00 20.11 -38.16
CA HIS A 16 -9.17 20.07 -36.96
C HIS A 16 -9.83 19.12 -35.95
N GLN A 17 -9.42 17.85 -35.97
CA GLN A 17 -9.66 16.94 -34.85
C GLN A 17 -8.83 17.43 -33.67
N GLY A 18 -9.52 17.70 -32.56
CA GLY A 18 -8.91 18.17 -31.32
C GLY A 18 -7.85 17.18 -30.85
N ARG A 19 -6.64 17.70 -30.59
CA ARG A 19 -5.71 17.02 -29.69
C ARG A 19 -6.32 17.09 -28.30
N THR A 20 -6.88 15.97 -27.86
CA THR A 20 -7.16 15.73 -26.45
C THR A 20 -5.85 15.96 -25.69
N PRO A 21 -5.82 16.79 -24.63
CA PRO A 21 -4.65 16.85 -23.77
C PRO A 21 -4.44 15.46 -23.17
N MET A 22 -3.22 14.94 -23.27
CA MET A 22 -2.76 13.80 -22.50
C MET A 22 -2.99 14.17 -21.04
N THR A 23 -3.95 13.52 -20.38
CA THR A 23 -4.26 13.74 -18.98
C THR A 23 -2.98 13.58 -18.19
N ALA A 24 -2.54 14.67 -17.56
CA ALA A 24 -1.49 14.63 -16.57
C ALA A 24 -1.86 13.55 -15.55
N HIS A 25 -0.93 12.62 -15.29
CA HIS A 25 -1.09 11.68 -14.19
C HIS A 25 -1.36 12.50 -12.93
N ASP A 26 -2.55 12.33 -12.39
CA ASP A 26 -2.98 12.93 -11.15
C ASP A 26 -1.97 12.51 -10.06
N THR A 27 -1.06 13.41 -9.72
CA THR A 27 -0.02 13.22 -8.71
C THR A 27 -0.58 13.55 -7.32
N SER A 28 -1.87 13.31 -7.12
CA SER A 28 -2.49 13.34 -5.81
C SER A 28 -1.91 12.19 -4.97
N PRO A 29 -1.39 12.45 -3.75
CA PRO A 29 -0.92 11.39 -2.90
C PRO A 29 -2.09 10.43 -2.65
N GLN A 30 -1.98 9.22 -3.20
CA GLN A 30 -2.97 8.18 -2.97
C GLN A 30 -3.10 8.00 -1.44
N PRO A 31 -4.33 7.93 -0.89
CA PRO A 31 -4.51 7.69 0.54
C PRO A 31 -3.70 6.44 0.91
N VAL A 32 -2.80 6.55 1.88
CA VAL A 32 -2.06 5.38 2.38
C VAL A 32 -3.06 4.39 2.96
N PRO A 33 -2.92 3.07 2.77
CA PRO A 33 -3.81 2.06 3.32
C PRO A 33 -3.35 1.77 4.76
N VAL A 34 -3.01 2.85 5.48
CA VAL A 34 -2.72 2.83 6.90
C VAL A 34 -4.07 2.65 7.56
N VAL A 35 -4.32 1.42 7.98
CA VAL A 35 -5.50 1.07 8.77
C VAL A 35 -5.40 1.73 10.15
N ASP A 36 -4.18 1.80 10.71
CA ASP A 36 -3.93 2.47 11.98
C ASP A 36 -2.47 2.94 12.09
N CYS A 37 -2.25 4.07 12.77
CA CYS A 37 -0.93 4.57 13.16
C CYS A 37 -1.06 5.24 14.53
N ALA A 38 -0.51 4.60 15.55
CA ALA A 38 -0.74 5.01 16.93
C ALA A 38 0.56 4.99 17.75
N LEU A 39 0.73 6.03 18.57
CA LEU A 39 1.75 6.08 19.61
C LEU A 39 1.21 5.45 20.88
N TYR A 40 2.01 4.57 21.47
CA TYR A 40 1.83 4.00 22.78
C TYR A 40 2.87 4.60 23.72
N GLU A 41 2.45 4.88 24.96
CA GLU A 41 3.31 5.36 26.04
C GLU A 41 3.11 4.43 27.23
N TYR A 42 4.18 3.75 27.65
CA TYR A 42 4.12 2.69 28.68
C TYR A 42 3.02 1.64 28.41
N GLY A 43 2.90 1.22 27.15
CA GLY A 43 1.91 0.23 26.71
C GLY A 43 0.47 0.76 26.58
N ARG A 44 0.21 2.06 26.83
CA ARG A 44 -1.11 2.67 26.64
C ARG A 44 -1.17 3.47 25.36
N ARG A 45 -2.17 3.18 24.52
CA ARG A 45 -2.41 3.94 23.29
C ARG A 45 -2.75 5.39 23.64
N ARG A 46 -2.04 6.34 23.05
CA ARG A 46 -2.38 7.76 23.11
C ARG A 46 -3.53 8.06 22.13
N PRO A 47 -4.50 8.89 22.53
CA PRO A 47 -5.58 9.29 21.63
C PRO A 47 -5.09 10.26 20.56
N GLY A 48 -5.82 10.33 19.45
CA GLY A 48 -5.57 11.26 18.35
C GLY A 48 -4.90 10.62 17.13
N HIS A 49 -4.74 11.44 16.10
CA HIS A 49 -4.09 11.04 14.85
C HIS A 49 -2.57 11.31 14.94
N LEU A 50 -1.77 10.32 14.58
CA LEU A 50 -0.32 10.45 14.47
C LEU A 50 0.10 10.40 12.99
N PRO A 51 0.61 11.51 12.42
CA PRO A 51 1.17 11.50 11.09
C PRO A 51 2.33 10.51 10.96
N LEU A 52 2.32 9.70 9.90
CA LEU A 52 3.27 8.62 9.67
C LEU A 52 4.73 9.10 9.66
N ASP A 53 4.99 10.25 9.04
CA ASP A 53 6.31 10.89 8.93
C ASP A 53 6.90 11.32 10.28
N LYS A 54 6.04 11.54 11.29
CA LYS A 54 6.44 11.91 12.66
C LYS A 54 6.40 10.74 13.63
N ALA A 55 5.94 9.57 13.20
CA ALA A 55 5.59 8.52 14.13
C ALA A 55 6.82 7.97 14.88
N LEU A 56 7.88 7.59 14.15
CA LEU A 56 9.09 7.05 14.75
C LEU A 56 9.81 8.07 15.66
N SER A 57 9.88 9.34 15.25
CA SER A 57 10.48 10.39 16.07
C SER A 57 9.66 10.67 17.33
N ALA A 58 8.34 10.63 17.25
CA ALA A 58 7.46 10.76 18.40
C ALA A 58 7.63 9.59 19.40
N ALA A 59 7.78 8.35 18.90
CA ALA A 59 8.09 7.20 19.75
C ALA A 59 9.38 7.40 20.54
N ARG A 60 10.46 7.79 19.84
CA ARG A 60 11.79 8.01 20.44
C ARG A 60 11.85 9.19 21.41
N ALA A 61 11.03 10.21 21.19
CA ALA A 61 10.93 11.37 22.09
C ALA A 61 10.05 11.10 23.33
N THR A 62 9.28 10.02 23.33
CA THR A 62 8.36 9.69 24.42
C THR A 62 8.98 8.60 25.31
N PRO A 63 9.14 8.83 26.62
CA PRO A 63 9.57 7.78 27.54
C PRO A 63 8.63 6.56 27.50
N GLY A 64 9.18 5.36 27.32
CA GLY A 64 8.38 4.15 27.11
C GLY A 64 7.53 4.20 25.83
N GLY A 65 7.92 5.04 24.87
CA GLY A 65 7.24 5.27 23.62
C GLY A 65 7.42 4.14 22.62
N PHE A 66 6.35 3.80 21.93
CA PHE A 66 6.33 2.75 20.91
C PHE A 66 5.27 3.07 19.86
N VAL A 67 5.56 2.88 18.57
CA VAL A 67 4.56 3.08 17.52
C VAL A 67 4.11 1.77 16.90
N TRP A 68 2.80 1.63 16.73
CA TRP A 68 2.21 0.57 15.92
C TRP A 68 1.64 1.16 14.64
N VAL A 69 2.07 0.65 13.49
CA VAL A 69 1.49 0.93 12.17
C VAL A 69 0.85 -0.35 11.60
N GLY A 70 -0.41 -0.27 11.21
CA GLY A 70 -1.12 -1.35 10.53
C GLY A 70 -1.39 -1.00 9.07
N LEU A 71 -1.02 -1.89 8.16
CA LEU A 71 -1.27 -1.82 6.72
C LEU A 71 -2.10 -3.03 6.28
N HIS A 72 -3.02 -2.80 5.35
CA HIS A 72 -3.79 -3.86 4.71
C HIS A 72 -3.57 -3.80 3.20
N ALA A 73 -3.11 -4.91 2.62
CA ALA A 73 -2.79 -5.08 1.21
C ALA A 73 -2.18 -3.81 0.55
N PRO A 74 -1.06 -3.26 1.09
CA PRO A 74 -0.52 -2.01 0.60
C PRO A 74 0.04 -2.16 -0.82
N THR A 75 -0.15 -1.14 -1.65
CA THR A 75 0.60 -1.03 -2.91
C THR A 75 2.09 -0.82 -2.64
N ALA A 76 2.92 -1.11 -3.65
CA ALA A 76 4.36 -0.86 -3.59
C ALA A 76 4.70 0.58 -3.18
N GLY A 77 4.05 1.59 -3.78
CA GLY A 77 4.29 2.98 -3.45
C GLY A 77 3.99 3.31 -1.99
N GLN A 78 2.90 2.76 -1.44
CA GLN A 78 2.48 3.00 -0.07
C GLN A 78 3.41 2.32 0.95
N LEU A 79 3.78 1.05 0.72
CA LEU A 79 4.73 0.37 1.59
C LEU A 79 6.11 1.04 1.55
N GLN A 80 6.53 1.57 0.40
CA GLN A 80 7.79 2.31 0.27
C GLN A 80 7.80 3.63 1.07
N VAL A 81 6.66 4.31 1.24
CA VAL A 81 6.56 5.48 2.14
C VAL A 81 6.85 5.06 3.58
N VAL A 82 6.27 3.94 4.02
CA VAL A 82 6.50 3.39 5.37
C VAL A 82 7.93 2.91 5.52
N ALA A 83 8.48 2.22 4.52
CA ALA A 83 9.86 1.75 4.50
C ALA A 83 10.86 2.89 4.74
N ARG A 84 10.68 4.02 4.06
CA ARG A 84 11.52 5.21 4.28
C ARG A 84 11.35 5.83 5.66
N ALA A 85 10.12 5.91 6.16
CA ALA A 85 9.84 6.51 7.46
C ALA A 85 10.42 5.71 8.64
N PHE A 86 10.49 4.38 8.50
CA PHE A 86 10.94 3.47 9.56
C PHE A 86 12.33 2.87 9.33
N GLY A 87 12.95 3.11 8.17
CA GLY A 87 14.25 2.53 7.81
C GLY A 87 14.18 1.01 7.58
N LEU A 88 13.10 0.53 6.96
CA LEU A 88 12.91 -0.90 6.70
C LEU A 88 13.87 -1.38 5.62
N HIS A 89 14.43 -2.57 5.82
CA HIS A 89 15.42 -3.14 4.89
C HIS A 89 14.77 -3.47 3.53
N PRO A 90 15.37 -3.10 2.38
CA PRO A 90 14.77 -3.28 1.06
C PRO A 90 14.32 -4.71 0.75
N LEU A 91 15.15 -5.71 1.07
CA LEU A 91 14.81 -7.12 0.83
C LEU A 91 13.56 -7.58 1.61
N ALA A 92 13.40 -7.11 2.85
CA ALA A 92 12.22 -7.45 3.65
C ALA A 92 10.96 -6.70 3.14
N VAL A 93 11.13 -5.53 2.52
CA VAL A 93 10.05 -4.80 1.87
C VAL A 93 9.60 -5.51 0.59
N GLU A 94 10.54 -6.04 -0.20
CA GLU A 94 10.24 -6.86 -1.38
C GLU A 94 9.43 -8.10 -0.99
N ASP A 95 9.89 -8.85 0.02
CA ASP A 95 9.15 -10.00 0.57
C ASP A 95 7.73 -9.64 1.00
N ALA A 96 7.55 -8.47 1.63
CA ALA A 96 6.24 -8.00 2.08
C ALA A 96 5.28 -7.60 0.94
N LEU A 97 5.80 -7.29 -0.25
CA LEU A 97 5.02 -7.02 -1.46
C LEU A 97 4.68 -8.28 -2.23
N GLU A 98 5.61 -9.22 -2.33
CA GLU A 98 5.39 -10.49 -3.03
C GLU A 98 4.36 -11.37 -2.32
N ALA A 99 4.29 -11.28 -0.98
CA ALA A 99 3.46 -12.13 -0.14
C ALA A 99 3.77 -13.64 -0.34
N HIS A 100 2.91 -14.50 0.21
CA HIS A 100 3.00 -15.96 0.12
C HIS A 100 4.32 -16.55 0.61
N GLN A 101 5.04 -15.82 1.45
CA GLN A 101 6.27 -16.29 2.05
C GLN A 101 5.98 -17.48 2.98
N ARG A 102 6.99 -18.34 3.17
CA ARG A 102 6.93 -19.35 4.23
C ARG A 102 7.09 -18.65 5.59
N PRO A 103 6.41 -19.11 6.65
CA PRO A 103 6.65 -18.58 7.99
C PRO A 103 8.13 -18.59 8.35
N LYS A 104 8.64 -17.43 8.76
CA LYS A 104 10.07 -17.22 9.03
C LYS A 104 10.27 -16.05 9.98
N LEU A 105 11.42 -16.02 10.65
CA LEU A 105 11.92 -14.89 11.42
C LEU A 105 13.33 -14.60 10.95
N GLU A 106 13.55 -13.39 10.42
CA GLU A 106 14.83 -12.93 9.91
C GLU A 106 15.24 -11.64 10.63
N ARG A 107 16.55 -11.41 10.75
CA ARG A 107 17.10 -10.17 11.29
C ARG A 107 17.79 -9.38 10.19
N TYR A 108 17.39 -8.12 10.03
CA TYR A 108 18.02 -7.15 9.16
C TYR A 108 18.48 -5.96 10.02
N ASP A 109 19.78 -5.84 10.22
CA ASP A 109 20.39 -4.84 11.11
C ASP A 109 19.78 -4.88 12.52
N ASP A 110 19.00 -3.85 12.90
CA ASP A 110 18.31 -3.72 14.19
C ASP A 110 16.80 -3.99 14.10
N THR A 111 16.32 -4.48 12.95
CA THR A 111 14.91 -4.81 12.70
C THR A 111 14.76 -6.31 12.52
N LEU A 112 13.71 -6.88 13.13
CA LEU A 112 13.26 -8.24 12.86
C LEU A 112 12.15 -8.23 11.82
N PHE A 113 12.19 -9.16 10.87
CA PHE A 113 11.13 -9.41 9.92
C PHE A 113 10.51 -10.78 10.19
N LEU A 114 9.22 -10.79 10.52
CA LEU A 114 8.45 -11.99 10.87
C LEU A 114 7.37 -12.21 9.82
N VAL A 115 7.24 -13.44 9.34
CA VAL A 115 6.13 -13.90 8.49
C VAL A 115 5.32 -14.94 9.24
N LEU A 116 4.01 -14.72 9.34
CA LEU A 116 3.03 -15.63 9.94
C LEU A 116 1.93 -15.96 8.93
N ARG A 117 1.47 -17.21 8.94
CA ARG A 117 0.24 -17.62 8.22
C ARG A 117 -0.92 -17.63 9.20
N THR A 118 -2.06 -17.09 8.79
CA THR A 118 -3.31 -17.17 9.53
C THR A 118 -4.23 -18.17 8.85
N ALA A 119 -5.00 -18.93 9.62
CA ALA A 119 -6.03 -19.81 9.10
C ALA A 119 -7.39 -19.27 9.54
N VAL A 120 -8.31 -19.11 8.59
CA VAL A 120 -9.71 -18.76 8.84
C VAL A 120 -10.61 -19.80 8.23
N TYR A 121 -11.60 -20.23 9.00
CA TYR A 121 -12.63 -21.13 8.52
C TYR A 121 -13.67 -20.32 7.73
N LEU A 122 -13.94 -20.71 6.49
CA LEU A 122 -14.96 -20.07 5.66
C LEU A 122 -16.25 -20.90 5.69
N GLU A 123 -17.32 -20.30 6.21
CA GLU A 123 -18.65 -20.91 6.17
C GLU A 123 -19.14 -21.00 4.72
N HIS A 124 -19.77 -22.12 4.37
CA HIS A 124 -20.40 -22.30 3.06
C HIS A 124 -21.88 -21.91 3.13
N GLU A 125 -22.35 -21.09 2.19
CA GLU A 125 -23.79 -20.83 2.00
C GLU A 125 -24.55 -22.05 1.43
N GLN A 126 -23.85 -23.06 0.89
CA GLN A 126 -24.44 -24.34 0.50
C GLN A 126 -23.67 -25.52 1.08
N LEU A 127 -24.38 -26.32 1.89
CA LEU A 127 -23.93 -27.59 2.45
C LEU A 127 -23.65 -28.60 1.32
N THR A 128 -22.42 -28.64 0.81
CA THR A 128 -21.91 -29.82 0.12
C THR A 128 -21.23 -30.72 1.16
N PRO A 129 -21.47 -32.04 1.20
CA PRO A 129 -21.02 -32.89 2.32
C PRO A 129 -19.50 -33.10 2.46
N THR A 130 -18.64 -32.37 1.74
CA THR A 130 -17.24 -32.80 1.53
C THR A 130 -16.16 -31.72 1.51
N THR A 131 -16.44 -30.46 1.83
CA THR A 131 -15.34 -29.46 1.83
C THR A 131 -15.56 -28.35 2.85
N ASP A 132 -14.81 -28.39 3.95
CA ASP A 132 -14.54 -27.19 4.74
C ASP A 132 -13.43 -26.43 4.02
N ILE A 133 -13.68 -25.18 3.61
CA ILE A 133 -12.66 -24.35 2.97
C ILE A 133 -11.98 -23.55 4.07
N VAL A 134 -10.69 -23.82 4.26
CA VAL A 134 -9.82 -23.02 5.12
C VAL A 134 -9.14 -21.98 4.23
N GLY A 135 -9.45 -20.71 4.45
CA GLY A 135 -8.69 -19.60 3.86
C GLY A 135 -7.39 -19.40 4.64
N ILE A 136 -6.27 -19.23 3.92
CA ILE A 136 -4.97 -18.96 4.53
C ILE A 136 -4.55 -17.52 4.24
N GLY A 137 -4.57 -16.68 5.26
CA GLY A 137 -4.06 -15.30 5.19
C GLY A 137 -2.58 -15.22 5.55
N GLU A 138 -2.03 -14.02 5.41
CA GLU A 138 -0.64 -13.73 5.75
C GLU A 138 -0.51 -12.44 6.56
N ILE A 139 0.27 -12.51 7.64
CA ILE A 139 0.65 -11.37 8.45
C ILE A 139 2.17 -11.29 8.44
N MET A 140 2.68 -10.14 8.03
CA MET A 140 4.11 -9.83 8.06
C MET A 140 4.35 -8.67 9.01
N ALA A 141 5.39 -8.75 9.82
CA ALA A 141 5.70 -7.74 10.82
C ALA A 141 7.17 -7.34 10.77
N PHE A 142 7.42 -6.04 10.67
CA PHE A 142 8.72 -5.43 10.91
C PHE A 142 8.75 -4.93 12.34
N VAL A 143 9.68 -5.43 13.16
CA VAL A 143 9.79 -5.11 14.59
C VAL A 143 11.13 -4.45 14.83
N GLY A 144 11.12 -3.16 15.14
CA GLY A 144 12.28 -2.42 15.60
C GLY A 144 12.20 -2.11 17.09
N ARG A 145 13.22 -1.43 17.61
CA ARG A 145 13.32 -1.08 19.04
C ARG A 145 12.11 -0.27 19.56
N ASP A 146 11.63 0.68 18.76
CA ASP A 146 10.60 1.64 19.16
C ASP A 146 9.33 1.55 18.27
N PHE A 147 9.21 0.50 17.44
CA PHE A 147 8.08 0.36 16.52
C PHE A 147 7.74 -1.08 16.13
N ILE A 148 6.50 -1.28 15.69
CA ILE A 148 6.07 -2.39 14.84
C ILE A 148 5.30 -1.86 13.63
N VAL A 149 5.62 -2.38 12.45
CA VAL A 149 4.84 -2.20 11.22
C VAL A 149 4.27 -3.56 10.84
N VAL A 150 2.95 -3.67 10.78
CA VAL A 150 2.25 -4.91 10.42
C VAL A 150 1.62 -4.74 9.03
N VAL A 151 1.91 -5.68 8.14
CA VAL A 151 1.29 -5.82 6.82
C VAL A 151 0.39 -7.04 6.84
N ARG A 152 -0.88 -6.87 6.51
CA ARG A 152 -1.83 -7.98 6.37
C ARG A 152 -2.25 -8.13 4.93
N HIS A 153 -2.18 -9.35 4.41
CA HIS A 153 -2.81 -9.76 3.16
C HIS A 153 -3.98 -10.70 3.47
N ASP A 154 -5.07 -10.53 2.73
CA ASP A 154 -6.27 -11.35 2.92
C ASP A 154 -6.02 -12.81 2.53
N PRO A 155 -6.84 -13.73 3.05
CA PRO A 155 -6.77 -15.13 2.66
C PRO A 155 -6.88 -15.32 1.15
N SER A 156 -5.93 -16.07 0.59
CA SER A 156 -5.98 -16.57 -0.79
C SER A 156 -6.73 -17.90 -0.89
#